data_AF-A0A8S9JB61-F1
#
_entry.id   AF-A0A8S9JB61-F1
#
_cell.length_a   1.000
_cell.length_b   1.000
_cell.length_c   1.000
_cell.angle_alpha   90.00
_cell.angle_beta   90.00
_cell.angle_gamma   90.00
#
_symmetry.space_group_name_H-M   'P 1'
#
loop_
_entity.id
_entity.type
_entity.pdbx_description
1 polymer ?
#
loop_
_entity_poly.entity_id
_entity_poly.type
_entity_poly.pdbx_seq_one_letter_code
_entity_poly.pdbx_strand_id
1 'polypeptide(L)'
;MNANTSQKLEALAPDGVPVNVYIWDMDETLILLRSLLNGTYAESFNGSKDVKRGVEIGEMWEKHILKICDDCFFYEQVEDCNEPFIDSLKEYDDGKDLSRYDFKQDEFTSPTNDLNKRKLAYRHRAVAERYEKGLARIVDSGTVSVLDELYEVTDGYTDRWLSSARAFLEQCSNGTNPSSQDIHILVTSGALIPSLV
;
A
#
# COMPACT_ATOMS: atom_id res chain seq x y z
N MET A 1 2.11 22.98 4.90
CA MET A 1 0.74 22.46 4.69
C MET A 1 0.14 23.21 3.53
N ASN A 2 -0.15 22.53 2.43
CA ASN A 2 -0.73 23.15 1.23
C ASN A 2 -2.27 23.24 1.37
N ALA A 3 -2.88 24.26 0.76
CA ALA A 3 -4.31 24.55 0.86
C ALA A 3 -5.22 23.38 0.42
N ASN A 4 -4.70 22.46 -0.39
CA ASN A 4 -5.39 21.27 -0.88
C ASN A 4 -5.59 20.20 0.23
N THR A 5 -4.65 20.09 1.17
CA THR A 5 -4.78 19.17 2.32
C THR A 5 -5.80 19.70 3.32
N SER A 6 -5.84 21.02 3.53
CA SER A 6 -6.83 21.69 4.38
C SER A 6 -8.26 21.52 3.85
N GLN A 7 -8.48 21.64 2.53
CA GLN A 7 -9.80 21.42 1.92
C GLN A 7 -10.28 19.97 2.01
N LYS A 8 -9.38 18.98 1.93
CA LYS A 8 -9.73 17.56 2.06
C LYS A 8 -10.14 17.22 3.51
N LEU A 9 -9.54 17.90 4.50
CA LEU A 9 -9.91 17.80 5.92
C LEU A 9 -11.22 18.53 6.26
N GLU A 10 -11.46 19.71 5.68
CA GLU A 10 -12.71 20.47 5.88
C GLU A 10 -13.94 19.80 5.23
N ALA A 11 -13.76 19.08 4.12
CA ALA A 11 -14.84 18.32 3.49
C ALA A 11 -15.24 17.04 4.26
N LEU A 12 -14.39 16.59 5.19
CA LEU A 12 -14.62 15.38 5.96
C LEU A 12 -15.52 15.64 7.17
N ALA A 13 -15.37 16.79 7.85
CA ALA A 13 -16.10 17.07 9.09
C ALA A 13 -17.18 18.15 8.90
N PRO A 14 -18.49 17.81 8.89
CA PRO A 14 -19.52 18.81 9.11
C PRO A 14 -19.30 19.44 10.50
N ASP A 15 -19.45 20.77 10.59
CA ASP A 15 -19.28 21.51 11.84
C ASP A 15 -19.97 20.82 13.03
N GLY A 16 -19.18 20.35 14.00
CA GLY A 16 -19.66 19.80 15.27
C GLY A 16 -19.61 18.27 15.42
N VAL A 17 -19.15 17.51 14.42
CA VAL A 17 -18.92 16.06 14.58
C VAL A 17 -17.48 15.81 15.07
N PRO A 18 -17.27 15.19 16.26
CA PRO A 18 -15.95 14.73 16.70
C PRO A 18 -15.26 13.86 15.65
N VAL A 19 -13.99 14.13 15.38
CA VAL A 19 -13.16 13.35 14.45
C VAL A 19 -12.14 12.55 15.25
N ASN A 20 -12.14 11.22 15.08
CA ASN A 20 -11.08 10.36 15.59
C ASN A 20 -10.08 10.07 14.48
N VAL A 21 -8.80 10.21 14.77
CA VAL A 21 -7.71 9.93 13.82
C VAL A 21 -6.89 8.76 14.36
N TYR A 22 -6.92 7.64 13.63
CA TYR A 22 -6.14 6.45 13.92
C TYR A 22 -4.91 6.42 13.03
N ILE A 23 -3.74 6.45 13.65
CA ILE A 23 -2.45 6.39 12.94
C ILE A 23 -1.87 4.99 13.14
N TRP A 24 -1.72 4.27 12.05
CA TRP A 24 -1.26 2.89 12.00
C TRP A 24 0.16 2.83 11.50
N ASP A 25 0.97 2.00 12.15
CA ASP A 25 2.18 1.45 11.55
C ASP A 25 1.82 0.20 10.74
N MET A 26 2.60 -0.12 9.70
CA MET A 26 2.33 -1.24 8.80
C MET A 26 3.07 -2.50 9.25
N ASP A 27 4.40 -2.45 9.17
CA ASP A 27 5.30 -3.57 9.43
C ASP A 27 5.37 -3.90 10.92
N GLU A 28 5.29 -5.18 11.25
CA GLU A 28 5.25 -5.68 12.63
C GLU A 28 4.08 -5.15 13.48
N THR A 29 3.08 -4.53 12.85
CA THR A 29 1.84 -4.07 13.49
C THR A 29 0.62 -4.66 12.79
N LEU A 30 0.38 -4.30 11.53
CA LEU A 30 -0.73 -4.87 10.74
C LEU A 30 -0.32 -6.13 9.99
N ILE A 31 0.95 -6.18 9.56
CA ILE A 31 1.54 -7.31 8.84
C ILE A 31 2.87 -7.73 9.49
N LEU A 32 3.41 -8.89 9.11
CA LEU A 32 4.62 -9.47 9.72
C LEU A 32 5.74 -9.75 8.70
N LEU A 33 5.79 -9.03 7.58
CA LEU A 33 6.65 -9.38 6.45
C LEU A 33 8.15 -9.37 6.81
N ARG A 34 8.66 -8.30 7.42
CA ARG A 34 10.10 -8.19 7.73
C ARG A 34 10.52 -9.22 8.79
N SER A 35 9.70 -9.44 9.80
CA SER A 35 9.96 -10.48 10.82
C SER A 35 9.91 -11.92 10.28
N LEU A 36 9.16 -12.16 9.18
CA LEU A 36 9.19 -13.44 8.46
C LEU A 36 10.49 -13.57 7.65
N LEU A 37 10.84 -12.56 6.86
CA LEU A 37 12.05 -12.55 6.01
C LEU A 37 13.34 -12.77 6.80
N ASN A 38 13.46 -12.16 7.98
CA ASN A 38 14.66 -12.29 8.82
C ASN A 38 14.59 -13.43 9.85
N GLY A 39 13.48 -14.19 9.87
CA GLY A 39 13.25 -15.32 10.79
C GLY A 39 12.93 -14.93 12.24
N THR A 40 12.99 -13.65 12.61
CA THR A 40 12.84 -13.19 14.00
C THR A 40 11.45 -13.44 14.57
N TYR A 41 10.41 -13.51 13.72
CA TYR A 41 9.08 -13.93 14.16
C TYR A 41 9.15 -15.29 14.84
N ALA A 42 9.72 -16.28 14.18
CA ALA A 42 9.77 -17.66 14.65
C ALA A 42 10.67 -17.85 15.88
N GLU A 43 11.81 -17.15 15.90
CA GLU A 43 12.78 -17.19 17.01
C GLU A 43 12.14 -16.75 18.35
N SER A 44 11.18 -15.82 18.31
CA SER A 44 10.47 -15.35 19.50
C SER A 44 9.60 -16.42 20.18
N PHE A 45 9.30 -17.53 19.48
CA PHE A 45 8.45 -18.61 19.98
C PHE A 45 9.24 -19.79 20.60
N ASN A 46 10.50 -19.57 20.99
CA ASN A 46 11.33 -20.54 21.72
C ASN A 46 11.38 -21.94 21.06
N GLY A 47 11.49 -21.98 19.73
CA GLY A 47 11.61 -23.21 18.94
C GLY A 47 10.29 -23.93 18.64
N SER A 48 9.13 -23.39 19.02
CA SER A 48 7.83 -23.98 18.68
C SER A 48 7.35 -23.67 17.25
N LYS A 49 8.05 -22.78 16.52
CA LYS A 49 7.82 -22.47 15.11
C LYS A 49 9.03 -22.82 14.25
N ASP A 50 8.77 -23.30 13.03
CA ASP A 50 9.79 -23.62 12.04
C ASP A 50 10.30 -22.35 11.36
N VAL A 51 11.50 -21.91 11.76
CA VAL A 51 12.17 -20.71 11.23
C VAL A 51 12.29 -20.76 9.70
N LYS A 52 12.68 -21.92 9.13
CA LYS A 52 12.90 -22.05 7.68
C LYS A 52 11.60 -21.82 6.92
N ARG A 53 10.51 -22.42 7.40
CA ARG A 53 9.18 -22.22 6.83
C ARG A 53 8.73 -20.77 6.89
N GLY A 54 9.00 -20.06 8.00
CA GLY A 54 8.67 -18.64 8.14
C GLY A 54 9.40 -17.77 7.11
N VAL A 55 10.70 -18.00 6.93
CA VAL A 55 11.52 -17.28 5.93
C VAL A 55 11.02 -17.56 4.51
N GLU A 56 10.73 -18.82 4.17
CA GLU A 56 10.18 -19.19 2.85
C GLU A 56 8.85 -18.47 2.55
N ILE A 57 7.96 -18.34 3.54
CA ILE A 57 6.72 -17.56 3.40
C ILE A 57 7.02 -16.09 3.12
N GLY A 58 7.96 -15.49 3.86
CA GLY A 58 8.40 -14.11 3.65
C GLY A 58 8.96 -13.88 2.24
N GLU A 59 9.85 -14.75 1.78
CA GLU A 59 10.45 -14.69 0.44
C GLU A 59 9.40 -14.83 -0.67
N MET A 60 8.39 -15.69 -0.48
CA MET A 60 7.26 -15.80 -1.41
C MET A 60 6.48 -14.48 -1.50
N TRP A 61 6.16 -13.86 -0.37
CA TRP A 61 5.48 -12.56 -0.35
C TRP A 61 6.31 -11.48 -1.04
N GLU A 62 7.57 -11.32 -0.67
CA GLU A 62 8.46 -10.31 -1.27
C GLU A 62 8.53 -10.47 -2.79
N LYS A 63 8.72 -11.70 -3.27
CA LYS A 63 8.74 -12.01 -4.71
C LYS A 63 7.44 -11.60 -5.41
N HIS A 64 6.29 -11.90 -4.82
CA HIS A 64 5.00 -11.56 -5.43
C HIS A 64 4.71 -10.06 -5.38
N ILE A 65 5.00 -9.39 -4.26
CA ILE A 65 4.85 -7.94 -4.10
C ILE A 65 5.70 -7.21 -5.15
N LEU A 66 7.00 -7.53 -5.24
CA LEU A 66 7.90 -6.90 -6.22
C LEU A 66 7.45 -7.15 -7.65
N LYS A 67 7.05 -8.38 -7.97
CA LYS A 67 6.54 -8.71 -9.31
C LYS A 67 5.31 -7.87 -9.69
N ILE A 68 4.37 -7.70 -8.75
CA ILE A 68 3.17 -6.89 -8.99
C ILE A 68 3.53 -5.40 -9.10
N CYS A 69 4.47 -4.93 -8.28
CA CYS A 69 5.01 -3.57 -8.34
C CYS A 69 5.54 -3.26 -9.75
N ASP A 70 6.34 -4.16 -10.32
CA ASP A 70 6.94 -4.00 -11.65
C ASP A 70 5.89 -4.10 -12.76
N ASP A 71 5.10 -5.18 -12.76
CA ASP A 71 4.15 -5.47 -13.85
C ASP A 71 2.98 -4.47 -13.90
N CYS A 72 2.55 -3.98 -12.73
CA CYS A 72 1.29 -3.25 -12.61
C CYS A 72 1.45 -1.80 -12.11
N PHE A 73 2.50 -1.48 -11.36
CA PHE A 73 2.64 -0.20 -10.65
C PHE A 73 3.91 0.59 -11.05
N PHE A 74 4.52 0.25 -12.19
CA PHE A 74 5.65 0.96 -12.79
C PHE A 74 6.91 1.02 -11.92
N TYR A 75 7.08 0.09 -10.98
CA TYR A 75 8.11 0.22 -9.95
C TYR A 75 9.53 0.28 -10.50
N GLU A 76 9.90 -0.56 -11.48
CA GLU A 76 11.18 -0.44 -12.22
C GLU A 76 11.48 0.97 -12.75
N GLN A 77 10.46 1.77 -13.07
CA GLN A 77 10.63 3.12 -13.60
C GLN A 77 10.76 4.17 -12.50
N VAL A 78 10.20 3.92 -11.31
CA VAL A 78 10.01 4.94 -10.26
C VAL A 78 10.69 4.61 -8.93
N GLU A 79 11.40 3.48 -8.80
CA GLU A 79 12.04 3.04 -7.56
C GLU A 79 12.98 4.11 -6.95
N ASP A 80 13.74 4.81 -7.80
CA ASP A 80 14.66 5.89 -7.40
C ASP A 80 13.94 7.23 -7.12
N CYS A 81 12.63 7.28 -7.31
CA CYS A 81 11.79 8.47 -7.21
C CYS A 81 10.76 8.31 -6.09
N ASN A 82 11.16 7.74 -4.95
CA ASN A 82 10.26 7.51 -3.83
C ASN A 82 9.71 8.84 -3.26
N GLU A 83 8.41 8.87 -3.06
CA GLU A 83 7.66 10.04 -2.60
C GLU A 83 6.87 9.69 -1.33
N PRO A 84 6.55 10.65 -0.45
CA PRO A 84 5.94 10.35 0.84
C PRO A 84 4.47 9.91 0.76
N PHE A 85 3.74 10.29 -0.30
CA PHE A 85 2.34 9.90 -0.51
C PHE A 85 1.94 10.08 -1.99
N ILE A 86 0.87 9.42 -2.43
CA ILE A 86 0.52 9.33 -3.85
C ILE A 86 0.24 10.70 -4.52
N ASP A 87 -0.37 11.63 -3.79
CA ASP A 87 -0.72 12.98 -4.25
C ASP A 87 0.45 13.99 -4.17
N SER A 88 1.69 13.57 -3.83
CA SER A 88 2.80 14.51 -3.55
C SER A 88 3.14 15.42 -4.73
N LEU A 89 2.96 14.92 -5.96
CA LEU A 89 3.28 15.62 -7.21
C LEU A 89 2.03 16.18 -7.92
N LYS A 90 0.89 16.28 -7.22
CA LYS A 90 -0.39 16.73 -7.78
C LYS A 90 -0.29 18.10 -8.49
N GLU A 91 0.60 18.98 -8.05
CA GLU A 91 0.81 20.29 -8.67
C GLU A 91 1.44 20.23 -10.08
N TYR A 92 2.12 19.14 -10.42
CA TYR A 92 2.71 18.92 -11.74
C TYR A 92 1.76 18.22 -12.71
N ASP A 93 0.72 17.56 -12.20
CA ASP A 93 -0.29 16.89 -13.00
C ASP A 93 -1.23 17.91 -13.67
N ASP A 94 -1.30 17.89 -14.99
CA ASP A 94 -2.14 18.79 -15.79
C ASP A 94 -3.53 18.21 -16.12
N GLY A 95 -3.87 17.05 -15.56
CA GLY A 95 -5.18 16.42 -15.76
C GLY A 95 -5.36 15.77 -17.14
N LYS A 96 -4.29 15.59 -17.91
CA LYS A 96 -4.33 14.85 -19.19
C LYS A 96 -5.03 13.50 -19.04
N ASP A 97 -5.86 13.12 -20.01
CA ASP A 97 -6.43 11.78 -20.08
C ASP A 97 -5.32 10.75 -20.35
N LEU A 98 -5.18 9.79 -19.44
CA LEU A 98 -4.15 8.75 -19.48
C LEU A 98 -4.63 7.46 -20.17
N SER A 99 -5.89 7.37 -20.59
CA SER A 99 -6.47 6.16 -21.18
C SER A 99 -5.74 5.64 -22.43
N ARG A 100 -5.11 6.55 -23.19
CA ARG A 100 -4.28 6.27 -24.38
C ARG A 100 -2.84 6.74 -24.23
N TYR A 101 -2.40 7.02 -23.00
CA TYR A 101 -1.04 7.46 -22.75
C TYR A 101 -0.07 6.28 -22.75
N ASP A 102 0.95 6.35 -23.60
CA ASP A 102 1.97 5.31 -23.67
C ASP A 102 3.14 5.64 -22.74
N PHE A 103 3.09 5.09 -21.53
CA PHE A 103 4.15 5.24 -20.52
C PHE A 103 5.51 4.66 -20.95
N LYS A 104 5.56 3.77 -21.97
CA LYS A 104 6.83 3.21 -22.45
C LYS A 104 7.54 4.15 -23.43
N GLN A 105 6.78 5.03 -24.09
CA GLN A 105 7.30 5.96 -25.10
C GLN A 105 7.39 7.40 -24.60
N ASP A 106 7.10 7.65 -23.33
CA ASP A 106 7.11 9.02 -22.80
C ASP A 106 8.50 9.54 -22.44
N GLU A 107 9.56 8.75 -22.64
CA GLU A 107 10.96 9.11 -22.33
C GLU A 107 11.12 9.63 -20.88
N PHE A 108 10.39 9.03 -19.94
CA PHE A 108 10.57 9.35 -18.53
C PHE A 108 12.00 9.03 -18.06
N THR A 109 12.56 9.99 -17.34
CA THR A 109 13.87 9.90 -16.68
C THR A 109 13.73 10.58 -15.31
N SER A 110 14.80 10.62 -14.52
CA SER A 110 14.80 11.20 -13.17
C SER A 110 14.07 12.57 -13.11
N PRO A 111 13.21 12.82 -12.09
CA PRO A 111 12.30 13.98 -11.95
C PRO A 111 13.02 15.28 -11.56
N THR A 112 14.09 15.61 -12.28
CA THR A 112 14.94 16.79 -12.06
C THR A 112 14.35 18.09 -12.61
N ASN A 113 13.36 18.00 -13.51
CA ASN A 113 12.67 19.14 -14.13
C ASN A 113 11.16 18.94 -14.12
N ASP A 114 10.40 20.01 -14.34
CA ASP A 114 8.94 20.01 -14.27
C ASP A 114 8.29 19.05 -15.28
N LEU A 115 8.94 18.80 -16.42
CA LEU A 115 8.46 17.85 -17.42
C LEU A 115 8.50 16.41 -16.90
N ASN A 116 9.62 15.99 -16.30
CA ASN A 116 9.74 14.65 -15.72
C ASN A 116 8.91 14.53 -14.42
N LYS A 117 8.80 15.59 -13.62
CA LYS A 117 7.88 15.60 -12.46
C LYS A 117 6.43 15.40 -12.89
N ARG A 118 6.01 15.99 -14.01
CA ARG A 118 4.68 15.75 -14.59
C ARG A 118 4.50 14.29 -15.05
N LYS A 119 5.50 13.70 -15.71
CA LYS A 119 5.47 12.28 -16.11
C LYS A 119 5.41 11.33 -14.90
N LEU A 120 6.07 11.68 -13.80
CA LEU A 120 5.96 10.95 -12.54
C LEU A 120 4.57 11.12 -11.90
N ALA A 121 4.01 12.33 -11.93
CA ALA A 121 2.64 12.58 -11.49
C ALA A 121 1.60 11.75 -12.27
N TYR A 122 1.77 11.59 -13.59
CA TYR A 122 0.91 10.69 -14.38
C TYR A 122 1.00 9.23 -13.92
N ARG A 123 2.20 8.73 -13.60
CA ARG A 123 2.38 7.37 -13.07
C ARG A 123 1.69 7.24 -11.72
N HIS A 124 1.84 8.21 -10.82
CA HIS A 124 1.15 8.22 -9.53
C HIS A 124 -0.38 8.23 -9.67
N ARG A 125 -0.94 9.06 -10.57
CA ARG A 125 -2.38 9.05 -10.85
C ARG A 125 -2.84 7.69 -11.38
N ALA A 126 -2.09 7.10 -12.31
CA ALA A 126 -2.41 5.77 -12.83
C ALA A 126 -2.22 4.65 -11.78
N VAL A 127 -1.33 4.81 -10.80
CA VAL A 127 -1.19 3.93 -9.63
C VAL A 127 -2.42 4.07 -8.72
N ALA A 128 -2.86 5.30 -8.41
CA ALA A 128 -4.05 5.55 -7.60
C ALA A 128 -5.31 4.95 -8.23
N GLU A 129 -5.50 5.13 -9.54
CA GLU A 129 -6.62 4.54 -10.31
C GLU A 129 -6.59 3.01 -10.32
N ARG A 130 -5.41 2.41 -10.23
CA ARG A 130 -5.26 0.95 -10.09
C ARG A 130 -5.61 0.51 -8.68
N TYR A 131 -5.01 1.13 -7.67
CA TYR A 131 -5.28 0.84 -6.28
C TYR A 131 -6.80 0.86 -5.97
N GLU A 132 -7.52 1.87 -6.47
CA GLU A 132 -8.96 2.00 -6.30
C GLU A 132 -9.79 0.86 -6.97
N LYS A 133 -9.29 0.27 -8.05
CA LYS A 133 -9.94 -0.88 -8.71
C LYS A 133 -9.78 -2.18 -7.91
N GLY A 134 -8.79 -2.24 -7.03
CA GLY A 134 -8.42 -3.43 -6.27
C GLY A 134 -7.62 -4.44 -7.09
N LEU A 135 -6.77 -5.20 -6.39
CA LEU A 135 -5.77 -6.09 -6.98
C LEU A 135 -6.37 -7.14 -7.93
N ALA A 136 -7.51 -7.74 -7.57
CA ALA A 136 -8.18 -8.78 -8.35
C ALA A 136 -8.65 -8.33 -9.75
N ARG A 137 -8.72 -7.02 -10.01
CA ARG A 137 -9.05 -6.46 -11.33
C ARG A 137 -7.82 -6.14 -12.18
N ILE A 138 -6.64 -6.24 -11.60
CA ILE A 138 -5.37 -5.83 -12.19
C ILE A 138 -4.51 -7.04 -12.54
N VAL A 139 -4.46 -8.03 -11.65
CA VAL A 139 -3.69 -9.26 -11.85
C VAL A 139 -4.59 -10.39 -12.38
N ASP A 140 -3.99 -11.40 -13.01
CA ASP A 140 -4.73 -12.55 -13.52
C ASP A 140 -5.26 -13.45 -12.39
N SER A 141 -6.29 -14.23 -12.69
CA SER A 141 -6.95 -15.10 -11.71
C SER A 141 -6.01 -16.17 -11.11
N GLY A 142 -4.99 -16.59 -11.85
CA GLY A 142 -3.97 -17.52 -11.34
C GLY A 142 -3.13 -16.86 -10.25
N THR A 143 -2.68 -15.63 -10.50
CA THR A 143 -1.96 -14.83 -9.50
C THR A 143 -2.83 -14.58 -8.25
N VAL A 144 -4.11 -14.22 -8.40
CA VAL A 144 -5.03 -14.05 -7.25
C VAL A 144 -5.11 -15.33 -6.40
N SER A 145 -5.30 -16.49 -7.05
CA SER A 145 -5.38 -17.78 -6.33
C SER A 145 -4.12 -18.10 -5.54
N VAL A 146 -2.93 -17.79 -6.10
CA VAL A 146 -1.65 -18.00 -5.41
C VAL A 146 -1.53 -17.08 -4.19
N LEU A 147 -1.95 -15.82 -4.30
CA LEU A 147 -1.93 -14.87 -3.19
C LEU A 147 -2.91 -15.27 -2.08
N ASP A 148 -4.10 -15.75 -2.45
CA ASP A 148 -5.09 -16.25 -1.48
C ASP A 148 -4.55 -17.46 -0.71
N GLU A 149 -3.94 -18.42 -1.41
CA GLU A 149 -3.28 -19.57 -0.77
C GLU A 149 -2.13 -19.13 0.15
N LEU A 150 -1.31 -18.17 -0.30
CA LEU A 150 -0.21 -17.64 0.49
C LEU A 150 -0.71 -16.89 1.74
N TYR A 151 -1.83 -16.16 1.64
CA TYR A 151 -2.49 -15.53 2.78
C TYR A 151 -2.91 -16.56 3.83
N GLU A 152 -3.60 -17.64 3.43
CA GLU A 152 -4.03 -18.69 4.36
C GLU A 152 -2.84 -19.41 5.03
N VAL A 153 -1.79 -19.71 4.25
CA VAL A 153 -0.56 -20.31 4.79
C VAL A 153 0.11 -19.38 5.80
N THR A 154 0.15 -18.07 5.50
CA THR A 154 0.77 -17.07 6.36
C THR A 154 -0.04 -16.86 7.63
N ASP A 155 -1.36 -16.70 7.53
CA ASP A 155 -2.24 -16.48 8.68
C ASP A 155 -2.23 -17.69 9.62
N GLY A 156 -2.22 -18.91 9.06
CA GLY A 156 -2.08 -20.14 9.84
C GLY A 156 -0.72 -20.26 10.54
N TYR A 157 0.37 -19.83 9.88
CA TYR A 157 1.70 -19.83 10.48
C TYR A 157 1.86 -18.74 11.56
N THR A 158 1.20 -17.60 11.38
CA THR A 158 1.30 -16.42 12.25
C THR A 158 0.23 -16.34 13.33
N ASP A 159 -0.35 -17.49 13.70
CA ASP A 159 -1.40 -17.59 14.74
C ASP A 159 -2.55 -16.59 14.53
N ARG A 160 -2.93 -16.39 13.26
CA ARG A 160 -4.03 -15.52 12.81
C ARG A 160 -3.77 -14.03 12.94
N TRP A 161 -2.51 -13.60 12.88
CA TRP A 161 -2.17 -12.17 12.96
C TRP A 161 -2.89 -11.32 11.92
N LEU A 162 -2.85 -11.73 10.64
CA LEU A 162 -3.43 -10.96 9.54
C LEU A 162 -4.95 -10.88 9.64
N SER A 163 -5.61 -12.00 9.94
CA SER A 163 -7.07 -12.00 10.10
C SER A 163 -7.53 -11.25 11.35
N SER A 164 -6.72 -11.25 12.41
CA SER A 164 -6.98 -10.45 13.62
C SER A 164 -6.84 -8.95 13.35
N ALA A 165 -5.77 -8.53 12.67
CA ALA A 165 -5.57 -7.14 12.27
C ALA A 165 -6.69 -6.66 11.34
N ARG A 166 -7.09 -7.48 10.36
CA ARG A 166 -8.21 -7.17 9.45
C ARG A 166 -9.52 -7.00 10.23
N ALA A 167 -9.86 -7.95 11.09
CA ALA A 167 -11.08 -7.89 11.89
C ALA A 167 -11.11 -6.67 12.82
N PHE A 168 -9.95 -6.25 13.33
CA PHE A 168 -9.81 -5.05 14.15
C PHE A 168 -10.04 -3.78 13.32
N LEU A 169 -9.43 -3.66 12.14
CA LEU A 169 -9.63 -2.51 11.23
C LEU A 169 -11.08 -2.41 10.73
N GLU A 170 -11.71 -3.55 10.41
CA GLU A 170 -13.13 -3.62 10.06
C GLU A 170 -14.02 -3.13 11.20
N GLN A 171 -13.70 -3.48 12.46
CA GLN A 171 -14.43 -2.99 13.63
C GLN A 171 -14.25 -1.49 13.85
N CYS A 172 -13.06 -0.94 13.64
CA CYS A 172 -12.87 0.50 13.71
C CYS A 172 -13.64 1.25 12.61
N SER A 173 -13.73 0.66 11.42
CA SER A 173 -14.44 1.28 10.28
C SER A 173 -15.96 1.18 10.41
N ASN A 174 -16.48 0.02 10.84
CA ASN A 174 -17.91 -0.27 10.95
C ASN A 174 -18.51 0.09 12.31
N GLY A 175 -17.68 0.24 13.34
CA GLY A 175 -18.07 0.66 14.69
C GLY A 175 -18.34 2.15 14.80
N THR A 176 -18.46 2.85 13.65
CA THR A 176 -18.76 4.27 13.55
C THR A 176 -20.04 4.57 14.33
N ASN A 177 -19.87 5.10 15.54
CA ASN A 177 -20.96 5.80 16.19
C ASN A 177 -21.39 6.90 15.20
N PRO A 178 -22.68 7.05 14.86
CA PRO A 178 -23.12 8.09 13.94
C PRO A 178 -22.83 9.52 14.45
N SER A 179 -22.27 9.64 15.66
CA SER A 179 -21.82 10.86 16.32
C SER A 179 -20.35 11.19 16.12
N SER A 180 -19.53 10.36 15.47
CA SER A 180 -18.12 10.67 15.19
C SER A 180 -17.66 10.18 13.82
N GLN A 181 -16.70 10.90 13.24
CA GLN A 181 -16.03 10.49 12.01
C GLN A 181 -14.69 9.86 12.33
N ASP A 182 -14.42 8.69 11.76
CA ASP A 182 -13.16 7.97 11.96
C ASP A 182 -12.30 8.07 10.69
N ILE A 183 -11.04 8.52 10.85
CA ILE A 183 -10.05 8.63 9.78
C ILE A 183 -8.89 7.69 10.10
N HIS A 184 -8.57 6.81 9.14
CA HIS A 184 -7.45 5.87 9.23
C HIS A 184 -6.30 6.35 8.36
N ILE A 185 -5.11 6.48 8.97
CA ILE A 185 -3.87 6.89 8.30
C ILE A 185 -2.85 5.78 8.51
N LEU A 186 -2.29 5.27 7.42
CA LEU A 186 -1.16 4.34 7.45
C LEU A 186 0.14 5.14 7.30
N VAL A 187 1.12 4.86 8.15
CA VAL A 187 2.47 5.41 8.11
C VAL A 187 3.44 4.24 8.14
N THR A 188 4.38 4.19 7.21
CA THR A 188 5.40 3.13 7.15
C THR A 188 6.75 3.71 6.75
N SER A 189 7.83 3.03 7.11
CA SER A 189 9.17 3.31 6.62
C SER A 189 9.45 2.75 5.21
N GLY A 190 8.54 1.93 4.67
CA GLY A 190 8.64 1.36 3.33
C GLY A 190 8.56 2.39 2.21
N ALA A 191 9.02 2.00 1.02
CA ALA A 191 8.81 2.81 -0.19
C ALA A 191 7.31 2.83 -0.55
N LEU A 192 6.86 3.93 -1.15
CA LEU A 192 5.44 4.20 -1.41
C LEU A 192 4.78 3.11 -2.26
N ILE A 193 5.39 2.76 -3.40
CA ILE A 193 4.79 1.80 -4.34
C ILE A 193 4.70 0.40 -3.74
N PRO A 194 5.76 -0.20 -3.16
CA PRO A 194 5.65 -1.48 -2.48
C PRO A 194 4.66 -1.49 -1.31
N SER A 195 4.49 -0.36 -0.61
CA SER A 195 3.54 -0.27 0.52
C SER A 195 2.07 -0.21 0.07
N LEU A 196 1.81 0.12 -1.21
CA LEU A 196 0.47 0.16 -1.79
C LEU A 196 0.02 -1.19 -2.37
N VAL A 197 0.96 -2.10 -2.62
CA VAL A 197 0.73 -3.42 -3.22
C VAL A 197 0.52 -4.47 -2.14
#